data_AF-A0A3B1C976-F1
#
_entry.id   AF-A0A3B1C976-F1
#
_cell.length_a   1.000
_cell.length_b   1.000
_cell.length_c   1.000
_cell.angle_alpha   90.00
_cell.angle_beta   90.00
_cell.angle_gamma   90.00
#
_symmetry.space_group_name_H-M   'P 1'
#
loop_
_entity.id
_entity.type
_entity.pdbx_description
1 polymer ?
#
loop_
_entity_poly.entity_id
_entity_poly.type
_entity_poly.pdbx_seq_one_letter_code
_entity_poly.pdbx_strand_id
1 'polypeptide(L)'
;MKKQLVLSLLGLLVLQNVFAAGSHYEMRVDGLACPFCAYGIEKKLKAIEGTSHISVDLNKGLVSVNMAEGKKLTDEQMKVLFNDAGFTYRSMKKEPLNNASKEITHE
;
A
#
# COMPACT_ATOMS: atom_id res chain seq x y z
N MET A 1 11.60 9.15 53.37
CA MET A 1 12.32 9.24 52.08
C MET A 1 12.19 7.96 51.23
N LYS A 2 11.04 7.27 51.21
CA LYS A 2 10.83 6.00 50.45
C LYS A 2 9.63 6.01 49.49
N LYS A 3 8.80 7.06 49.51
CA LYS A 3 7.61 7.21 48.65
C LYS A 3 7.89 7.89 47.30
N GLN A 4 9.07 8.50 47.15
CA GLN A 4 9.47 9.19 45.91
C GLN A 4 10.02 8.24 44.84
N LEU A 5 10.44 7.02 45.22
CA LEU A 5 10.94 6.01 44.28
C LEU A 5 9.81 5.26 43.54
N VAL A 6 8.59 5.24 44.08
CA VAL A 6 7.45 4.54 43.47
C VAL A 6 6.79 5.40 42.37
N LEU A 7 6.86 6.72 42.48
CA LEU A 7 6.20 7.63 41.53
C LEU A 7 6.93 7.75 40.16
N SER A 8 8.20 7.37 40.09
CA SER A 8 8.96 7.41 38.84
C SER A 8 8.67 6.22 37.92
N LEU A 9 8.09 5.12 38.44
CA LEU A 9 7.86 3.90 37.67
C LEU A 9 6.53 3.92 36.89
N LEU A 10 5.62 4.86 37.21
CA LEU A 10 4.30 4.98 36.56
C LEU A 10 4.31 5.93 35.34
N GLY A 11 5.46 6.55 35.02
CA GLY A 11 5.62 7.43 33.87
C GLY A 11 5.99 6.73 32.56
N LEU A 12 6.29 5.43 32.60
CA LEU A 12 6.85 4.68 31.46
C LEU A 12 5.84 3.71 30.82
N LEU A 13 4.56 4.10 30.73
CA LEU A 13 3.51 3.26 30.13
C LEU A 13 2.72 3.96 29.01
N VAL A 14 3.25 5.00 28.39
CA VAL A 14 2.54 5.77 27.33
C VAL A 14 3.35 5.85 26.02
N LEU A 15 3.90 4.72 25.54
CA LEU A 15 4.62 4.69 24.25
C LEU A 15 4.16 3.61 23.25
N GLN A 16 3.07 2.90 23.49
CA GLN A 16 2.61 1.84 22.57
C GLN A 16 1.39 2.26 21.74
N ASN A 17 1.40 3.46 21.16
CA ASN A 17 0.54 3.78 20.02
C ASN A 17 1.38 3.72 18.75
N VAL A 18 1.92 2.53 18.45
CA VAL A 18 2.34 2.21 17.09
C VAL A 18 1.04 2.05 16.30
N PHE A 19 0.48 3.18 15.84
CA PHE A 19 -0.48 3.14 14.73
C PHE A 19 0.29 2.68 13.51
N ALA A 20 0.33 1.38 13.31
CA ALA A 20 0.92 0.82 12.12
C ALA A 20 -0.05 1.10 10.96
N ALA A 21 0.21 2.22 10.28
CA ALA A 21 -0.50 2.57 9.07
C ALA A 21 -0.28 1.47 8.03
N GLY A 22 -1.31 1.11 7.25
CA GLY A 22 -1.15 0.21 6.13
C GLY A 22 -0.17 0.74 5.07
N SER A 23 -0.01 0.05 3.95
CA SER A 23 0.98 0.40 2.92
C SER A 23 0.33 0.80 1.60
N HIS A 24 0.81 1.89 0.99
CA HIS A 24 0.52 2.29 -0.37
C HIS A 24 1.58 1.69 -1.30
N TYR A 25 1.13 1.13 -2.41
CA TYR A 25 1.99 0.61 -3.45
C TYR A 25 1.65 1.29 -4.76
N GLU A 26 2.65 1.92 -5.39
CA GLU A 26 2.54 2.45 -6.75
C GLU A 26 3.37 1.58 -7.69
N MET A 27 2.76 1.09 -8.75
CA MET A 27 3.39 0.16 -9.69
C MET A 27 3.34 0.70 -11.10
N ARG A 28 4.46 0.67 -11.80
CA ARG A 28 4.52 1.02 -13.23
C ARG A 28 4.36 -0.24 -14.06
N VAL A 29 3.39 -0.22 -14.97
CA VAL A 29 2.99 -1.37 -15.78
C VAL A 29 2.77 -0.91 -17.22
N ASP A 30 3.37 -1.63 -18.17
CA ASP A 30 3.18 -1.37 -19.59
C ASP A 30 2.20 -2.38 -20.22
N GLY A 31 1.53 -1.96 -21.29
CA GLY A 31 0.53 -2.78 -22.00
C GLY A 31 -0.92 -2.56 -21.55
N LEU A 32 -1.18 -1.65 -20.61
CA LEU A 32 -2.52 -1.25 -20.20
C LEU A 32 -3.12 -0.26 -21.24
N ALA A 33 -3.61 -0.79 -22.36
CA ALA A 33 -4.11 0.02 -23.48
C ALA A 33 -5.64 0.26 -23.48
N CYS A 34 -6.39 -0.43 -22.62
CA CYS A 34 -7.86 -0.40 -22.64
C CYS A 34 -8.45 -0.55 -21.22
N PRO A 35 -9.56 0.14 -20.89
CA PRO A 35 -10.25 -0.01 -19.59
C PRO A 35 -10.63 -1.46 -19.24
N PHE A 36 -10.98 -2.27 -20.24
CA PHE A 36 -11.32 -3.68 -20.01
C PHE A 36 -10.11 -4.51 -19.55
N CYS A 37 -8.91 -4.21 -20.09
CA CYS A 37 -7.66 -4.84 -19.68
C CYS A 37 -7.31 -4.49 -18.22
N ALA A 38 -7.55 -3.23 -17.83
CA ALA A 38 -7.37 -2.74 -16.47
C ALA A 38 -8.27 -3.45 -15.46
N TYR A 39 -9.55 -3.58 -15.80
CA TYR A 39 -10.55 -4.23 -14.94
C TYR A 39 -10.19 -5.68 -14.59
N GLY A 40 -9.63 -6.43 -15.55
CA GLY A 40 -9.17 -7.79 -15.31
C GLY A 40 -8.07 -7.87 -14.24
N ILE A 41 -7.16 -6.90 -14.24
CA ILE A 41 -6.09 -6.78 -13.24
C ILE A 41 -6.64 -6.32 -11.89
N GLU A 42 -7.51 -5.31 -11.86
CA GLU A 42 -8.14 -4.85 -10.63
C GLU A 42 -8.84 -6.01 -9.91
N LYS A 43 -9.51 -6.90 -10.64
CA LYS A 43 -10.13 -8.09 -10.08
C LYS A 43 -9.11 -9.06 -9.45
N LYS A 44 -7.97 -9.29 -10.12
CA LYS A 44 -6.88 -10.14 -9.59
C LYS A 44 -6.27 -9.53 -8.33
N LEU A 45 -6.03 -8.22 -8.33
CA LEU A 45 -5.51 -7.48 -7.18
C LEU A 45 -6.48 -7.49 -6.00
N LYS A 46 -7.78 -7.32 -6.26
CA LYS A 46 -8.82 -7.34 -5.24
C LYS A 46 -8.98 -8.70 -4.56
N ALA A 47 -8.55 -9.78 -5.21
CA ALA A 47 -8.53 -11.12 -4.64
C ALA A 47 -7.36 -11.33 -3.66
N ILE A 48 -6.38 -10.41 -3.62
CA ILE A 48 -5.28 -10.48 -2.66
C ILE A 48 -5.79 -10.04 -1.28
N GLU A 49 -5.52 -10.88 -0.28
CA GLU A 49 -5.94 -10.62 1.09
C GLU A 49 -5.28 -9.33 1.63
N GLY A 50 -6.11 -8.43 2.16
CA GLY A 50 -5.66 -7.16 2.71
C GLY A 50 -5.63 -6.00 1.72
N THR A 51 -5.99 -6.20 0.45
CA THR A 51 -6.18 -5.08 -0.47
C THR A 51 -7.43 -4.28 -0.09
N SER A 52 -7.26 -2.97 0.17
CA SER A 52 -8.34 -2.08 0.60
C SER A 52 -8.77 -1.08 -0.47
N HIS A 53 -7.87 -0.69 -1.37
CA HIS A 53 -8.16 0.21 -2.47
C HIS A 53 -7.28 -0.09 -3.68
N ILE A 54 -7.81 0.10 -4.88
CA ILE A 54 -7.10 -0.06 -6.15
C ILE A 54 -7.50 1.10 -7.06
N SER A 55 -6.53 1.71 -7.72
CA SER A 55 -6.74 2.71 -8.78
C SER A 55 -5.78 2.45 -9.93
N VAL A 56 -6.23 2.67 -11.17
CA VAL A 56 -5.43 2.49 -12.37
C VAL A 56 -5.48 3.77 -13.21
N ASP A 57 -4.31 4.37 -13.45
CA ASP A 57 -4.14 5.45 -14.41
C ASP A 57 -3.56 4.88 -15.70
N LEU A 58 -4.42 4.72 -16.71
CA LEU A 58 -4.03 4.20 -18.03
C LEU A 58 -3.14 5.16 -18.80
N ASN A 59 -3.31 6.47 -18.61
CA ASN A 59 -2.52 7.47 -19.33
C ASN A 59 -1.07 7.46 -18.85
N LYS A 60 -0.88 7.26 -17.54
CA LYS A 60 0.45 7.17 -16.92
C LYS A 60 1.00 5.75 -16.84
N GLY A 61 0.16 4.74 -17.08
CA GLY A 61 0.50 3.32 -16.90
C GLY A 61 0.85 2.99 -15.44
N LEU A 62 0.11 3.57 -14.51
CA LEU A 62 0.31 3.42 -13.07
C LEU A 62 -0.84 2.64 -12.44
N VAL A 63 -0.50 1.74 -11.53
CA VAL A 63 -1.44 0.98 -10.71
C VAL A 63 -1.13 1.24 -9.25
N SER A 64 -2.10 1.80 -8.53
CA SER A 64 -1.99 2.13 -7.11
C SER A 64 -2.81 1.14 -6.29
N VAL A 65 -2.22 0.59 -5.23
CA VAL A 65 -2.85 -0.40 -4.34
C VAL A 65 -2.61 -0.04 -2.89
N ASN A 66 -3.69 0.05 -2.11
CA ASN A 66 -3.61 0.17 -0.65
C ASN A 66 -3.73 -1.21 -0.02
N MET A 67 -2.83 -1.50 0.91
CA MET A 67 -2.82 -2.73 1.69
C MET A 67 -3.06 -2.41 3.16
N ALA A 68 -3.87 -3.25 3.80
CA ALA A 68 -4.08 -3.26 5.23
C ALA A 68 -2.77 -3.49 5.99
N GLU A 69 -2.78 -3.11 7.27
CA GLU A 69 -1.65 -3.30 8.17
C GLU A 69 -1.18 -4.76 8.20
N GLY A 70 0.14 -4.97 8.27
CA GLY A 70 0.74 -6.31 8.35
C GLY A 70 0.74 -7.10 7.03
N LYS A 71 -0.05 -6.69 6.03
CA LYS A 71 -0.07 -7.28 4.69
C LYS A 71 0.87 -6.52 3.77
N LYS A 72 1.59 -7.25 2.91
CA LYS A 72 2.59 -6.69 2.01
C LYS A 72 2.47 -7.35 0.64
N LEU A 73 2.69 -6.55 -0.40
CA LEU A 73 2.96 -7.03 -1.74
C LEU A 73 4.47 -7.16 -1.91
N THR A 74 4.89 -8.23 -2.60
CA THR A 74 6.28 -8.45 -2.99
C THR A 74 6.45 -8.20 -4.48
N ASP A 75 7.64 -7.79 -4.89
CA ASP A 75 7.96 -7.49 -6.30
C ASP A 75 7.76 -8.75 -7.16
N GLU A 76 8.15 -9.91 -6.65
CA GLU A 76 8.02 -11.21 -7.31
C GLU A 76 6.56 -11.59 -7.55
N GLN A 77 5.70 -11.45 -6.53
CA GLN A 77 4.27 -11.70 -6.67
C GLN A 77 3.65 -10.78 -7.73
N MET A 78 4.03 -9.50 -7.73
CA MET A 78 3.50 -8.54 -8.68
C MET A 78 3.97 -8.84 -10.10
N LYS A 79 5.26 -9.14 -10.27
CA LYS A 79 5.84 -9.52 -11.55
C LYS A 79 5.12 -10.72 -12.17
N VAL A 80 4.87 -11.77 -11.39
CA VAL A 80 4.11 -12.95 -11.85
C VAL A 80 2.68 -12.56 -12.20
N LEU A 81 1.98 -11.86 -11.31
CA LEU A 81 0.57 -11.47 -11.52
C LEU A 81 0.36 -10.66 -12.81
N PHE A 82 1.23 -9.68 -13.07
CA PHE A 82 1.16 -8.84 -14.27
C PHE A 82 1.56 -9.60 -15.54
N ASN A 83 2.64 -10.38 -15.50
CA ASN A 83 3.08 -11.16 -16.66
C ASN A 83 2.05 -12.22 -17.07
N ASP A 84 1.47 -12.95 -16.09
CA ASP A 84 0.42 -13.95 -16.35
C ASP A 84 -0.89 -13.31 -16.85
N ALA A 85 -1.06 -12.01 -16.61
CA ALA A 85 -2.17 -11.23 -17.14
C ALA A 85 -1.86 -10.61 -18.53
N GLY A 86 -0.64 -10.80 -19.07
CA GLY A 86 -0.24 -10.29 -20.37
C GLY A 86 0.33 -8.87 -20.37
N PHE A 87 0.75 -8.35 -19.20
CA PHE A 87 1.31 -7.02 -19.04
C PHE A 87 2.78 -7.07 -18.63
N THR A 88 3.50 -5.99 -18.89
CA THR A 88 4.92 -5.90 -18.51
C THR A 88 5.05 -5.12 -17.21
N TYR A 89 5.42 -5.82 -16.14
CA TYR A 89 5.77 -5.18 -14.86
C TYR A 89 7.11 -4.43 -14.97
N ARG A 90 7.16 -3.18 -14.49
CA ARG A 90 8.35 -2.32 -14.58
C ARG A 90 8.98 -2.02 -13.23
N SER A 91 8.17 -1.62 -12.25
CA SER A 91 8.64 -1.28 -10.91
C SER A 91 7.50 -1.20 -9.91
N MET A 92 7.85 -1.22 -8.62
CA MET A 92 6.98 -0.91 -7.50
C MET A 92 7.68 -0.01 -6.50
N LYS A 93 6.94 0.99 -5.99
CA LYS A 93 7.32 1.81 -4.85
C LYS A 93 6.37 1.53 -3.71
N LYS A 94 6.89 1.56 -2.48
CA LYS A 94 6.12 1.36 -1.26
C LYS A 94 6.21 2.61 -0.40
N GLU A 95 5.06 3.10 0.05
CA GLU A 95 4.94 4.23 0.96
C GLU A 95 3.95 3.90 2.10
N PRO A 96 4.08 4.53 3.27
CA PRO A 96 3.10 4.36 4.35
C PRO A 96 1.77 5.08 4.01
N LEU A 97 0.63 4.46 4.29
CA LEU A 97 -0.70 4.99 3.93
C LEU A 97 -1.08 6.28 4.67
N ASN A 98 -0.37 6.65 5.73
CA ASN A 98 -0.60 7.90 6.45
C ASN A 98 -0.23 9.16 5.64
N ASN A 99 0.50 9.00 4.52
CA ASN A 99 0.94 10.10 3.66
C ASN A 99 0.13 10.24 2.36
N ALA A 100 -0.71 9.26 2.02
CA ALA A 100 -1.54 9.27 0.80
C ALA A 100 -2.64 10.34 0.80
N SER A 101 -2.87 11.02 1.93
CA SER A 101 -3.84 12.12 2.07
C SER A 101 -3.31 13.49 1.63
N LYS A 102 -2.03 13.62 1.23
CA LYS A 102 -1.41 14.92 0.93
C LYS A 102 -1.33 15.29 -0.55
N GLU A 103 -1.72 14.41 -1.48
CA GLU A 103 -1.59 14.65 -2.93
C GLU A 103 -2.92 14.63 -3.68
N ILE A 104 -3.96 15.24 -3.07
CA ILE A 104 -5.18 15.65 -3.78
C ILE A 104 -5.48 17.11 -3.39
N THR A 105 -4.53 17.98 -3.67
CA THR A 105 -4.77 19.43 -3.83
C THR A 105 -4.07 19.83 -5.11
N HIS A 106 -4.71 19.53 -6.24
CA HIS A 106 -4.46 20.28 -7.46
C HIS A 106 -5.62 21.28 -7.58
N GLU A 107 -5.26 22.53 -7.25
CA GLU A 107 -5.73 23.82 -7.77
C GLU A 107 -7.23 23.98 -8.14
#